data_AF-A0A835YZG2-F1
#
_entry.id   AF-A0A835YZG2-F1
#
_cell.length_a   1.000
_cell.length_b   1.000
_cell.length_c   1.000
_cell.angle_alpha   90.00
_cell.angle_beta   90.00
_cell.angle_gamma   90.00
#
_symmetry.space_group_name_H-M   'P 1'
#
loop_
_entity.id
_entity.type
_entity.pdbx_description
1 polymer ?
#
loop_
_entity_poly.entity_id
_entity_poly.type
_entity_poly.pdbx_seq_one_letter_code
_entity_poly.pdbx_strand_id
1 'polypeptide(L)'
;MATPACPQLHRRAILVAAGSAFVLAQAGPACAADQAVIGKVARLTSSTSEASVPLTLQEAVRLILSQGQPILNGVKEAGGQFLYRGETLPAERGGASSAALRVQPPDLLDTSTYGSKAAAEYFAALDAMLEKEFAAEARPSTAHIVVANAQAAAEWGEACSIWPVGSPLEWTWLEHTFELWDKGWEQPDGGGSLLNGNRGAFFWREEGALHEYLEAGVIVDKGLAEAIRSGHEILIQSGPLQPPYKRGVANAYVAVPARLDDALRDALGVPLQQRSNPRELFNDSGRVGVEAWSYRPQGGTAGLVKAGK
;
A
#
# COMPACT_ATOMS: atom_id res chain seq x y z
N MET A 1 9.25 65.68 -15.76
CA MET A 1 8.58 64.36 -15.72
C MET A 1 9.28 63.54 -14.65
N ALA A 2 8.67 63.47 -13.46
CA ALA A 2 9.29 62.96 -12.24
C ALA A 2 8.76 61.56 -11.93
N THR A 3 9.68 60.66 -11.58
CA THR A 3 9.47 59.30 -11.07
C THR A 3 8.66 59.32 -9.76
N PRO A 4 7.72 58.38 -9.54
CA PRO A 4 7.05 58.26 -8.26
C PRO A 4 7.93 57.50 -7.25
N ALA A 5 8.05 58.07 -6.06
CA ALA A 5 8.71 57.50 -4.90
C ALA A 5 7.83 56.44 -4.22
N CYS A 6 8.42 55.31 -3.87
CA CYS A 6 7.83 54.24 -3.09
C CYS A 6 8.03 54.53 -1.58
N PRO A 7 7.00 54.44 -0.71
CA PRO A 7 7.17 54.67 0.71
C PRO A 7 7.39 53.38 1.51
N GLN A 8 8.32 53.48 2.48
CA GLN A 8 8.23 52.92 3.84
C GLN A 8 8.39 51.39 4.03
N LEU A 9 9.53 51.00 4.59
CA LEU A 9 9.66 49.80 5.44
C LEU A 9 10.28 50.20 6.79
N HIS A 10 9.43 50.34 7.79
CA HIS A 10 9.82 50.46 9.19
C HIS A 10 10.40 49.14 9.69
N ARG A 11 11.67 49.16 10.09
CA ARG A 11 12.28 48.13 10.93
C ARG A 11 11.66 48.19 12.33
N ARG A 12 10.96 47.14 12.73
CA ARG A 12 10.72 46.82 14.15
C ARG A 12 11.46 45.54 14.49
N ALA A 13 12.46 45.69 15.36
CA ALA A 13 13.10 44.60 16.06
C ALA A 13 12.07 43.97 17.01
N ILE A 14 11.87 42.66 16.90
CA ILE A 14 11.19 41.87 17.92
C ILE A 14 12.27 41.06 18.63
N LEU A 15 12.55 41.46 19.86
CA LEU A 15 13.36 40.74 20.82
C LEU A 15 12.48 39.63 21.41
N VAL A 16 12.67 38.38 20.97
CA VAL A 16 12.08 37.22 21.66
C VAL A 16 13.17 36.58 22.50
N ALA A 17 13.08 36.80 23.81
CA ALA A 17 13.76 36.00 24.80
C ALA A 17 12.99 34.67 24.95
N ALA A 18 13.64 33.56 24.64
CA ALA A 18 13.19 32.24 25.05
C ALA A 18 14.42 31.42 25.44
N GLY A 19 14.51 31.10 26.73
CA GLY A 19 15.54 30.24 27.28
C GLY A 19 15.38 28.82 26.77
N SER A 20 16.35 28.35 26.01
CA SER A 20 16.52 26.92 25.71
C SER A 20 17.13 26.23 26.92
N ALA A 21 16.29 25.69 27.79
CA ALA A 21 16.68 24.61 28.68
C ALA A 21 17.00 23.39 27.80
N PHE A 22 18.29 23.11 27.66
CA PHE A 22 18.82 21.94 27.00
C PHE A 22 18.45 20.70 27.84
N VAL A 23 17.32 20.07 27.54
CA VAL A 23 17.01 18.74 28.06
C VAL A 23 17.88 17.75 27.29
N LEU A 24 19.07 17.49 27.83
CA LEU A 24 19.78 16.24 27.59
C LEU A 24 18.87 15.12 28.12
N ALA A 25 17.98 14.62 27.27
CA ALA A 25 17.37 13.33 27.48
C ALA A 25 18.54 12.33 27.55
N GLN A 26 18.81 11.83 28.75
CA GLN A 26 19.70 10.70 28.92
C GLN A 26 19.16 9.58 28.04
N ALA A 27 19.90 9.22 26.99
CA ALA A 27 19.66 8.00 26.26
C ALA A 27 19.77 6.86 27.28
N GLY A 28 18.62 6.36 27.72
CA GLY A 28 18.55 5.14 28.51
C GLY A 28 19.29 4.02 27.78
N PRO A 29 19.76 3.00 28.51
CA PRO A 29 20.46 1.88 27.87
C PRO A 29 19.56 1.35 26.76
N ALA A 30 20.01 1.47 25.50
CA ALA A 30 19.36 0.85 24.36
C ALA A 30 19.10 -0.61 24.77
N CYS A 31 17.82 -0.92 24.98
CA CYS A 31 17.41 -2.13 25.67
C CYS A 31 17.97 -3.32 24.89
N ALA A 32 18.44 -4.37 25.57
CA ALA A 32 19.06 -5.55 24.94
C ALA A 32 18.22 -6.13 23.77
N ALA A 33 16.91 -5.89 23.78
CA ALA A 33 16.00 -6.25 22.70
C ALA A 33 16.26 -5.50 21.38
N ASP A 34 16.71 -4.25 21.40
CA ASP A 34 17.04 -3.49 20.17
C ASP A 34 18.26 -4.11 19.48
N GLN A 35 19.27 -4.51 20.26
CA GLN A 35 20.44 -5.21 19.73
C GLN A 35 20.09 -6.55 19.09
N ALA A 36 19.10 -7.26 19.61
CA ALA A 36 18.63 -8.52 19.02
C ALA A 36 17.99 -8.32 17.64
N VAL A 37 17.14 -7.30 17.47
CA VAL A 37 16.54 -6.98 16.16
C VAL A 37 17.63 -6.55 15.18
N ILE A 38 18.51 -5.63 15.57
CA ILE A 38 19.61 -5.16 14.73
C ILE A 38 20.47 -6.34 14.23
N GLY A 39 20.82 -7.26 15.14
CA GLY A 39 21.62 -8.45 14.81
C GLY A 39 20.91 -9.45 13.89
N LYS A 40 19.58 -9.50 13.90
CA LYS A 40 18.80 -10.30 12.92
C LYS A 40 18.73 -9.59 11.57
N VAL A 41 18.42 -8.29 11.53
CA VAL A 41 18.32 -7.50 10.28
C VAL A 41 19.66 -7.46 9.55
N ALA A 42 20.78 -7.36 10.25
CA ALA A 42 22.11 -7.39 9.64
C ALA A 42 22.34 -8.64 8.76
N ARG A 43 21.73 -9.78 9.10
CA ARG A 43 21.86 -11.05 8.36
C ARG A 43 21.09 -11.09 7.03
N LEU A 44 20.03 -10.29 6.88
CA LEU A 44 19.23 -10.21 5.63
C LEU A 44 20.04 -9.77 4.40
N THR A 45 21.17 -9.09 4.63
CA THR A 45 21.84 -8.27 3.61
C THR A 45 23.03 -8.96 2.94
N SER A 46 23.22 -10.27 3.17
CA SER A 46 24.46 -10.96 2.80
C SER A 46 24.41 -11.73 1.49
N SER A 47 23.25 -12.02 0.90
CA SER A 47 23.07 -12.40 -0.53
C SER A 47 21.67 -12.96 -0.75
N THR A 48 21.11 -12.67 -1.93
CA THR A 48 19.94 -13.31 -2.57
C THR A 48 18.52 -12.95 -2.08
N SER A 49 17.62 -13.04 -3.06
CA SER A 49 16.18 -12.77 -3.10
C SER A 49 15.39 -13.08 -1.84
N GLU A 50 14.36 -12.26 -1.59
CA GLU A 50 13.30 -12.48 -0.59
C GLU A 50 13.82 -12.90 0.78
N ALA A 51 14.18 -11.89 1.56
CA ALA A 51 14.76 -12.11 2.87
C ALA A 51 13.67 -11.86 3.94
N SER A 52 13.46 -12.83 4.83
CA SER A 52 12.46 -12.77 5.90
C SER A 52 13.11 -13.03 7.27
N VAL A 53 12.92 -12.10 8.22
CA VAL A 53 13.33 -12.25 9.62
C VAL A 53 12.11 -12.43 10.50
N PRO A 54 12.01 -13.52 11.27
CA PRO A 54 10.96 -13.65 12.28
C PRO A 54 11.12 -12.61 13.40
N LEU A 55 10.02 -11.94 13.73
CA LEU A 55 9.89 -10.94 14.77
C LEU A 55 8.87 -11.39 15.80
N THR A 56 9.18 -11.16 17.07
CA THR A 56 8.17 -11.15 18.14
C THR A 56 7.21 -9.96 17.93
N LEU A 57 6.01 -10.04 18.51
CA LEU A 57 5.06 -8.93 18.47
C LEU A 57 5.67 -7.63 19.00
N GLN A 58 6.44 -7.69 20.09
CA GLN A 58 7.07 -6.52 20.68
C GLN A 58 8.14 -5.90 19.76
N GLU A 59 8.93 -6.73 19.06
CA GLU A 59 9.89 -6.25 18.07
C GLU A 59 9.18 -5.58 16.88
N ALA A 60 8.06 -6.16 16.41
CA ALA A 60 7.23 -5.58 15.35
C ALA A 60 6.66 -4.20 15.75
N VAL A 61 6.06 -4.09 16.93
CA VAL A 61 5.52 -2.81 17.45
C VAL A 61 6.60 -1.73 17.48
N ARG A 62 7.78 -2.03 18.02
CA ARG A 62 8.89 -1.05 18.09
C ARG A 62 9.36 -0.62 16.70
N LEU A 63 9.48 -1.55 15.77
CA LEU A 63 9.93 -1.24 14.42
C LEU A 63 8.93 -0.34 13.68
N ILE A 64 7.63 -0.63 13.81
CA ILE A 64 6.57 0.20 13.22
C ILE A 64 6.54 1.60 13.84
N LEU A 65 6.62 1.71 15.16
CA LEU A 65 6.63 3.01 15.85
C LEU A 65 7.85 3.87 15.48
N SER A 66 9.00 3.24 15.21
CA SER A 66 10.25 3.96 14.93
C SER A 66 10.47 4.27 13.45
N GLN A 67 9.90 3.49 12.52
CA GLN A 67 10.20 3.55 11.09
C GLN A 67 8.96 3.58 10.18
N GLY A 68 7.75 3.43 10.73
CA GLY A 68 6.49 3.35 9.98
C GLY A 68 5.50 4.47 10.30
N GLN A 69 5.96 5.57 10.90
CA GLN A 69 5.08 6.59 11.49
C GLN A 69 4.10 7.24 10.49
N PRO A 70 4.48 7.59 9.25
CA PRO A 70 3.53 8.14 8.27
C PRO A 70 2.35 7.21 8.00
N ILE A 71 2.62 5.92 7.75
CA ILE A 71 1.59 4.91 7.53
C ILE A 71 0.74 4.71 8.78
N LEU A 72 1.38 4.59 9.96
CA LEU A 72 0.67 4.43 11.22
C LEU A 72 -0.32 5.58 11.47
N ASN A 73 0.07 6.82 11.15
CA ASN A 73 -0.81 7.97 11.27
C ASN A 73 -2.00 7.87 10.30
N GLY A 74 -1.74 7.53 9.03
CA GLY A 74 -2.79 7.33 8.03
C GLY A 74 -3.80 6.26 8.44
N VAL A 75 -3.32 5.13 8.98
CA VAL A 75 -4.18 4.03 9.48
C VAL A 75 -5.01 4.48 10.69
N LYS A 76 -4.42 5.23 11.63
CA LYS A 76 -5.14 5.77 12.78
C LYS A 76 -6.24 6.74 12.37
N GLU A 77 -5.95 7.62 11.41
CA GLU A 77 -6.89 8.62 10.90
C GLU A 77 -8.01 8.00 10.04
N ALA A 78 -7.67 7.00 9.22
CA ALA A 78 -8.67 6.24 8.48
C ALA A 78 -9.59 5.45 9.42
N GLY A 79 -9.07 5.09 10.60
CA GLY A 79 -9.69 4.13 11.50
C GLY A 79 -9.93 2.82 10.78
N GLY A 80 -9.01 2.37 9.92
CA GLY A 80 -9.21 1.31 8.92
C GLY A 80 -8.20 0.17 8.99
N GLN A 81 -8.38 -0.82 8.10
CA GLN A 81 -7.43 -1.91 7.90
C GLN A 81 -6.44 -1.55 6.79
N PHE A 82 -5.20 -2.00 6.96
CA PHE A 82 -4.11 -1.80 6.01
C PHE A 82 -3.50 -3.16 5.77
N LEU A 83 -3.90 -3.76 4.65
CA LEU A 83 -3.60 -5.14 4.32
C LEU A 83 -2.75 -5.15 3.06
N TYR A 84 -1.97 -6.18 2.88
CA TYR A 84 -1.21 -6.35 1.65
C TYR A 84 -1.59 -7.65 1.01
N ARG A 85 -1.20 -7.74 -0.25
CA ARG A 85 -1.16 -8.96 -1.04
C ARG A 85 -0.71 -10.14 -0.18
N GLY A 86 -1.53 -11.20 -0.17
CA GLY A 86 -1.40 -12.35 0.72
C GLY A 86 -0.01 -12.96 0.72
N GLU A 87 0.71 -12.74 1.82
CA GLU A 87 2.07 -13.23 1.97
C GLU A 87 2.06 -14.60 2.65
N THR A 88 2.80 -15.55 2.08
CA THR A 88 3.02 -16.84 2.77
C THR A 88 3.97 -16.58 3.94
N LEU A 89 3.40 -16.29 5.12
CA LEU A 89 4.20 -16.14 6.32
C LEU A 89 4.79 -17.50 6.71
N PRO A 90 6.11 -17.59 6.97
CA PRO A 90 6.71 -18.83 7.40
C PRO A 90 6.04 -19.29 8.70
N ALA A 91 5.43 -20.46 8.68
CA ALA A 91 5.01 -21.13 9.89
C ALA A 91 6.28 -21.43 10.72
N GLU A 92 6.34 -20.97 11.97
CA GLU A 92 7.47 -21.33 12.83
C GLU A 92 7.55 -22.86 12.96
N ARG A 93 8.79 -23.40 13.00
CA ARG A 93 9.05 -24.78 13.41
C ARG A 93 8.67 -24.91 14.89
N GLY A 94 7.38 -25.15 15.14
CA GLY A 94 6.78 -25.07 16.47
C GLY A 94 5.32 -24.61 16.48
N GLY A 95 4.76 -24.21 15.33
CA GLY A 95 3.32 -23.96 15.17
C GLY A 95 2.86 -22.54 15.53
N ALA A 96 3.75 -21.67 16.02
CA ALA A 96 3.43 -20.27 16.29
C ALA A 96 3.98 -19.36 15.18
N SER A 97 3.32 -19.24 14.02
CA SER A 97 3.70 -18.17 13.05
C SER A 97 3.78 -16.80 13.75
N SER A 98 4.95 -16.19 13.62
CA SER A 98 5.30 -14.91 14.20
C SER A 98 5.05 -13.77 13.20
N ALA A 99 5.19 -12.53 13.65
CA ALA A 99 5.41 -11.44 12.71
C ALA A 99 6.74 -11.66 11.97
N ALA A 100 6.93 -10.99 10.83
CA ALA A 100 8.19 -11.06 10.09
C ALA A 100 8.55 -9.71 9.46
N LEU A 101 9.82 -9.32 9.52
CA LEU A 101 10.36 -8.27 8.66
C LEU A 101 10.70 -8.89 7.33
N ARG A 102 10.08 -8.40 6.25
CA ARG A 102 10.34 -8.84 4.90
C ARG A 102 10.99 -7.73 4.10
N VAL A 103 11.85 -8.16 3.17
CA VAL A 103 12.46 -7.31 2.15
C VAL A 103 12.16 -7.98 0.82
N GLN A 104 11.33 -7.33 0.01
CA GLN A 104 10.94 -7.84 -1.30
C GLN A 104 11.17 -6.79 -2.38
N PRO A 105 11.69 -7.19 -3.55
CA PRO A 105 11.69 -6.32 -4.71
C PRO A 105 10.25 -6.09 -5.21
N PRO A 106 9.92 -4.91 -5.76
CA PRO A 106 8.67 -4.70 -6.48
C PRO A 106 8.52 -5.70 -7.63
N ASP A 107 7.32 -6.24 -7.82
CA ASP A 107 7.05 -7.33 -8.76
C ASP A 107 5.90 -7.01 -9.74
N LEU A 108 5.40 -5.78 -9.76
CA LEU A 108 4.23 -5.40 -10.56
C LEU A 108 4.49 -5.39 -12.07
N LEU A 109 5.77 -5.29 -12.46
CA LEU A 109 6.19 -5.41 -13.85
C LEU A 109 6.34 -6.87 -14.31
N ASP A 110 6.27 -7.83 -13.39
CA ASP A 110 6.39 -9.24 -13.71
C ASP A 110 5.05 -9.81 -14.17
N THR A 111 5.06 -10.47 -15.34
CA THR A 111 3.85 -11.09 -15.91
C THR A 111 3.20 -12.14 -15.02
N SER A 112 3.98 -12.76 -14.11
CA SER A 112 3.48 -13.74 -13.14
C SER A 112 2.66 -13.13 -12.02
N THR A 113 2.80 -11.83 -11.75
CA THR A 113 2.12 -11.15 -10.65
C THR A 113 0.61 -11.20 -10.85
N TYR A 114 0.10 -10.61 -11.92
CA TYR A 114 -1.34 -10.69 -12.27
C TYR A 114 -1.69 -11.88 -13.18
N GLY A 115 -0.71 -12.70 -13.56
CA GLY A 115 -0.88 -13.76 -14.55
C GLY A 115 -1.29 -13.23 -15.93
N SER A 116 -0.98 -11.96 -16.22
CA SER A 116 -1.36 -11.26 -17.45
C SER A 116 -0.21 -10.44 -18.01
N LYS A 117 0.08 -10.64 -19.30
CA LYS A 117 1.04 -9.81 -20.04
C LYS A 117 0.52 -8.39 -20.23
N ALA A 118 -0.79 -8.21 -20.40
CA ALA A 118 -1.40 -6.90 -20.57
C ALA A 118 -1.34 -6.09 -19.27
N ALA A 119 -1.49 -6.73 -18.12
CA ALA A 119 -1.29 -6.09 -16.82
C ALA A 119 0.16 -5.58 -16.67
N ALA A 120 1.16 -6.41 -16.95
CA ALA A 120 2.57 -5.99 -16.91
C ALA A 120 2.87 -4.84 -17.90
N GLU A 121 2.26 -4.88 -19.09
CA GLU A 121 2.35 -3.79 -20.08
C GLU A 121 1.71 -2.50 -19.55
N TYR A 122 0.54 -2.59 -18.93
CA TYR A 122 -0.12 -1.46 -18.27
C TYR A 122 0.76 -0.87 -17.17
N PHE A 123 1.29 -1.70 -16.25
CA PHE A 123 2.13 -1.21 -15.16
C PHE A 123 3.44 -0.59 -15.67
N ALA A 124 4.01 -1.10 -16.77
CA ALA A 124 5.17 -0.47 -17.40
C ALA A 124 4.83 0.91 -17.98
N ALA A 125 3.67 1.05 -18.64
CA ALA A 125 3.21 2.34 -19.15
C ALA A 125 2.88 3.33 -18.01
N LEU A 126 2.21 2.85 -16.97
CA LEU A 126 1.90 3.60 -15.76
C LEU A 126 3.18 4.08 -15.07
N ASP A 127 4.19 3.21 -14.91
CA ASP A 127 5.47 3.55 -14.29
C ASP A 127 6.18 4.69 -15.02
N ALA A 128 6.29 4.57 -16.36
CA ALA A 128 6.92 5.58 -17.19
C ALA A 128 6.18 6.93 -17.10
N MET A 129 4.84 6.91 -17.08
CA MET A 129 4.03 8.13 -17.01
C MET A 129 4.12 8.79 -15.63
N LEU A 130 4.04 8.01 -14.55
CA LEU A 130 4.18 8.48 -13.17
C LEU A 130 5.55 9.12 -12.91
N GLU A 131 6.63 8.53 -13.44
CA GLU A 131 7.96 9.12 -13.36
C GLU A 131 8.05 10.42 -14.17
N LYS A 132 7.61 10.39 -15.43
CA LYS A 132 7.84 11.47 -16.39
C LYS A 132 7.00 12.72 -16.09
N GLU A 133 5.72 12.56 -15.80
CA GLU A 133 4.76 13.67 -15.77
C GLU A 133 4.32 14.05 -14.34
N PHE A 134 4.33 13.10 -13.42
CA PHE A 134 3.84 13.31 -12.05
C PHE A 134 4.94 13.34 -10.98
N ALA A 135 6.19 13.01 -11.36
CA ALA A 135 7.33 12.89 -10.45
C ALA A 135 7.02 12.02 -9.21
N ALA A 136 6.22 10.97 -9.39
CA ALA A 136 5.85 10.08 -8.30
C ALA A 136 7.00 9.13 -7.98
N GLU A 137 7.45 9.15 -6.73
CA GLU A 137 8.49 8.25 -6.23
C GLU A 137 7.94 6.82 -6.07
N ALA A 138 6.70 6.70 -5.57
CA ALA A 138 5.98 5.43 -5.46
C ALA A 138 5.31 5.03 -6.79
N ARG A 139 5.97 4.17 -7.55
CA ARG A 139 5.53 3.71 -8.88
C ARG A 139 5.73 2.20 -9.04
N PRO A 140 5.13 1.54 -10.05
CA PRO A 140 5.14 0.09 -10.15
C PRO A 140 6.52 -0.60 -10.08
N SER A 141 7.59 0.06 -10.54
CA SER A 141 8.97 -0.44 -10.48
C SER A 141 9.66 -0.25 -9.12
N THR A 142 9.14 0.62 -8.26
CA THR A 142 9.75 1.02 -6.98
C THR A 142 8.89 0.67 -5.76
N ALA A 143 7.60 0.41 -5.97
CA ALA A 143 6.59 0.32 -4.93
C ALA A 143 5.84 -1.01 -4.94
N HIS A 144 5.17 -1.26 -3.83
CA HIS A 144 4.35 -2.44 -3.58
C HIS A 144 2.88 -2.03 -3.48
N ILE A 145 1.93 -2.85 -3.97
CA ILE A 145 0.49 -2.57 -3.85
C ILE A 145 -0.04 -3.02 -2.51
N VAL A 146 -0.52 -2.07 -1.72
CA VAL A 146 -1.26 -2.30 -0.47
C VAL A 146 -2.75 -2.13 -0.75
N VAL A 147 -3.58 -2.98 -0.15
CA VAL A 147 -5.03 -2.98 -0.33
C VAL A 147 -5.73 -2.85 1.02
N ALA A 148 -6.72 -1.97 1.13
CA ALA A 148 -7.53 -1.87 2.36
C ALA A 148 -8.68 -2.91 2.41
N ASN A 149 -8.86 -3.70 1.35
CA ASN A 149 -9.90 -4.73 1.25
C ASN A 149 -9.33 -6.14 1.53
N ALA A 150 -9.83 -6.78 2.59
CA ALA A 150 -9.39 -8.12 3.00
C ALA A 150 -9.70 -9.22 1.98
N GLN A 151 -10.82 -9.10 1.26
CA GLN A 151 -11.18 -10.05 0.20
C GLN A 151 -10.20 -9.92 -0.96
N ALA A 152 -9.92 -8.70 -1.41
CA ALA A 152 -8.92 -8.44 -2.45
C ALA A 152 -7.56 -9.00 -2.02
N ALA A 153 -7.10 -8.72 -0.79
CA ALA A 153 -5.85 -9.27 -0.26
C ALA A 153 -5.80 -10.81 -0.28
N ALA A 154 -6.93 -11.45 0.05
CA ALA A 154 -7.05 -12.90 0.13
C ALA A 154 -7.01 -13.61 -1.23
N GLU A 155 -7.30 -12.91 -2.34
CA GLU A 155 -7.14 -13.47 -3.69
C GLU A 155 -5.68 -13.82 -4.01
N TRP A 156 -4.74 -13.26 -3.25
CA TRP A 156 -3.31 -13.41 -3.46
C TRP A 156 -2.61 -14.31 -2.43
N GLY A 157 -3.31 -14.75 -1.38
CA GLY A 157 -2.75 -15.60 -0.33
C GLY A 157 -3.39 -15.40 1.04
N GLU A 158 -2.72 -15.84 2.11
CA GLU A 158 -3.19 -15.58 3.48
C GLU A 158 -3.11 -14.07 3.77
N ALA A 159 -4.25 -13.45 4.03
CA ALA A 159 -4.31 -12.02 4.33
C ALA A 159 -3.50 -11.70 5.59
N CYS A 160 -2.54 -10.78 5.44
CA CYS A 160 -1.69 -10.30 6.52
C CYS A 160 -1.79 -8.78 6.61
N SER A 161 -1.68 -8.24 7.83
CA SER A 161 -1.45 -6.80 7.95
C SER A 161 0.01 -6.50 7.68
N ILE A 162 0.24 -5.50 6.85
CA ILE A 162 1.58 -5.11 6.44
C ILE A 162 1.82 -3.68 6.82
N TRP A 163 3.03 -3.41 7.29
CA TRP A 163 3.43 -2.10 7.77
C TRP A 163 4.75 -1.74 7.10
N PRO A 164 4.73 -0.97 6.00
CA PRO A 164 5.92 -0.44 5.38
C PRO A 164 6.79 0.31 6.40
N VAL A 165 8.09 0.04 6.37
CA VAL A 165 9.07 0.62 7.30
C VAL A 165 10.29 1.11 6.55
N GLY A 166 10.78 2.27 6.96
CA GLY A 166 11.91 2.92 6.30
C GLY A 166 11.64 4.41 6.15
N SER A 167 12.61 5.13 5.60
CA SER A 167 12.44 6.56 5.33
C SER A 167 13.21 6.97 4.07
N PRO A 168 12.61 7.79 3.18
CA PRO A 168 11.22 8.29 3.24
C PRO A 168 10.19 7.17 2.98
N LEU A 169 8.92 7.43 3.28
CA LEU A 169 7.79 6.59 2.85
C LEU A 169 6.94 7.45 1.93
N GLU A 170 6.76 6.99 0.69
CA GLU A 170 6.03 7.70 -0.36
C GLU A 170 4.88 6.79 -0.84
N TRP A 171 3.82 7.40 -1.34
CA TRP A 171 2.65 6.65 -1.83
C TRP A 171 1.94 7.31 -3.00
N THR A 172 1.31 6.49 -3.83
CA THR A 172 0.51 6.92 -4.98
C THR A 172 -0.74 6.07 -5.11
N TRP A 173 -1.87 6.69 -5.42
CA TRP A 173 -3.15 6.01 -5.62
C TRP A 173 -4.02 6.76 -6.64
N LEU A 174 -5.11 6.12 -7.06
CA LEU A 174 -6.05 6.67 -8.05
C LEU A 174 -7.40 6.94 -7.40
N GLU A 175 -7.88 8.19 -7.48
CA GLU A 175 -9.12 8.65 -6.83
C GLU A 175 -10.38 8.00 -7.43
N HIS A 176 -10.39 7.73 -8.74
CA HIS A 176 -11.61 7.28 -9.45
C HIS A 176 -11.77 5.76 -9.55
N THR A 177 -10.76 4.99 -9.14
CA THR A 177 -10.80 3.53 -9.19
C THR A 177 -10.31 2.94 -7.88
N PHE A 178 -10.96 1.86 -7.43
CA PHE A 178 -10.51 1.13 -6.26
C PHE A 178 -9.27 0.28 -6.56
N GLU A 179 -9.18 -0.28 -7.76
CA GLU A 179 -8.09 -1.15 -8.19
C GLU A 179 -7.20 -0.41 -9.19
N LEU A 180 -5.89 -0.61 -9.10
CA LEU A 180 -4.94 -0.09 -10.08
C LEU A 180 -5.00 -0.86 -11.39
N TRP A 181 -5.52 -2.09 -11.36
CA TRP A 181 -5.67 -2.95 -12.54
C TRP A 181 -6.94 -3.79 -12.49
N ASP A 182 -7.71 -3.76 -13.58
CA ASP A 182 -8.92 -4.57 -13.78
C ASP A 182 -8.73 -5.46 -15.02
N LYS A 183 -8.96 -6.78 -14.87
CA LYS A 183 -8.83 -7.78 -15.95
C LYS A 183 -9.78 -7.51 -17.13
N GLY A 184 -10.88 -6.81 -16.89
CA GLY A 184 -11.82 -6.36 -17.91
C GLY A 184 -11.20 -5.39 -18.90
N TRP A 185 -10.13 -4.67 -18.52
CA TRP A 185 -9.47 -3.72 -19.43
C TRP A 185 -8.71 -4.38 -20.59
N GLU A 186 -8.54 -5.71 -20.55
CA GLU A 186 -8.00 -6.51 -21.65
C GLU A 186 -9.04 -6.95 -22.67
N GLN A 187 -10.35 -6.83 -22.36
CA GLN A 187 -11.40 -7.40 -23.19
C GLN A 187 -11.88 -6.40 -24.24
N PRO A 188 -11.70 -6.66 -25.55
CA PRO A 188 -12.13 -5.73 -26.60
C PRO A 188 -13.64 -5.45 -26.57
N ASP A 189 -14.42 -6.48 -26.20
CA ASP A 189 -15.88 -6.43 -26.09
C ASP A 189 -16.35 -6.19 -24.65
N GLY A 190 -15.43 -6.06 -23.71
CA GLY A 190 -15.73 -5.63 -22.35
C GLY A 190 -16.17 -4.18 -22.43
N GLY A 191 -17.47 -3.96 -22.61
CA GLY A 191 -18.06 -2.62 -22.66
C GLY A 191 -17.43 -1.75 -21.59
N GLY A 192 -17.01 -0.54 -21.98
CA GLY A 192 -16.11 0.31 -21.20
C GLY A 192 -16.37 0.21 -19.70
N SER A 193 -15.34 -0.11 -18.93
CA SER A 193 -15.49 -0.23 -17.49
C SER A 193 -15.89 1.14 -16.94
N LEU A 194 -16.99 1.23 -16.19
CA LEU A 194 -17.32 2.48 -15.51
C LEU A 194 -16.16 2.95 -14.61
N LEU A 195 -15.36 2.00 -14.11
CA LEU A 195 -14.18 2.23 -13.27
C LEU A 195 -13.03 2.91 -14.01
N ASN A 196 -12.93 2.78 -15.34
CA ASN A 196 -11.93 3.48 -16.14
C ASN A 196 -12.52 4.67 -16.92
N GLY A 197 -13.74 5.10 -16.59
CA GLY A 197 -14.44 6.19 -17.29
C GLY A 197 -14.91 5.82 -18.69
N ASN A 198 -15.29 4.55 -18.91
CA ASN A 198 -15.68 4.00 -20.21
C ASN A 198 -14.58 4.04 -21.27
N ARG A 199 -13.31 4.05 -20.85
CA ARG A 199 -12.18 3.94 -21.78
C ARG A 199 -12.19 2.53 -22.39
N GLY A 200 -11.87 2.47 -23.69
CA GLY A 200 -11.78 1.22 -24.42
C GLY A 200 -10.69 0.29 -23.86
N ALA A 201 -10.71 -0.97 -24.28
CA ALA A 201 -9.64 -1.92 -23.94
C ALA A 201 -8.28 -1.38 -24.37
N PHE A 202 -7.24 -1.68 -23.60
CA PHE A 202 -5.86 -1.28 -23.90
C PHE A 202 -5.62 0.24 -24.04
N PHE A 203 -6.47 1.09 -23.44
CA PHE A 203 -6.32 2.55 -23.54
C PHE A 203 -4.93 3.06 -23.14
N TRP A 204 -4.23 2.35 -22.24
CA TRP A 204 -2.88 2.72 -21.79
C TRP A 204 -1.81 2.64 -22.87
N ARG A 205 -2.10 1.98 -24.01
CA ARG A 205 -1.19 1.95 -25.17
C ARG A 205 -1.14 3.28 -25.91
N GLU A 206 -2.16 4.12 -25.73
CA GLU A 206 -2.15 5.50 -26.21
C GLU A 206 -1.71 6.42 -25.06
N GLU A 207 -0.51 7.00 -25.20
CA GLU A 207 0.10 7.87 -24.17
C GLU A 207 -0.85 8.99 -23.72
N GLY A 208 -1.55 9.64 -24.65
CA GLY A 208 -2.51 10.69 -24.34
C GLY A 208 -3.73 10.21 -23.53
N ALA A 209 -4.23 9.00 -23.80
CA ALA A 209 -5.36 8.43 -23.07
C ALA A 209 -4.97 8.01 -21.65
N LEU A 210 -3.75 7.47 -21.46
CA LEU A 210 -3.21 7.19 -20.13
C LEU A 210 -2.94 8.49 -19.35
N HIS A 211 -2.38 9.51 -20.00
CA HIS A 211 -2.15 10.80 -19.38
C HIS A 211 -3.46 11.42 -18.88
N GLU A 212 -4.49 11.50 -19.73
CA GLU A 212 -5.82 12.02 -19.35
C GLU A 212 -6.42 11.21 -18.19
N TYR A 213 -6.24 9.89 -18.18
CA TYR A 213 -6.68 9.03 -17.08
C TYR A 213 -6.01 9.38 -15.75
N LEU A 214 -4.68 9.57 -15.76
CA LEU A 214 -3.93 9.89 -14.55
C LEU A 214 -4.16 11.34 -14.11
N GLU A 215 -4.15 12.30 -15.04
CA GLU A 215 -4.40 13.71 -14.75
C GLU A 215 -5.76 13.92 -14.07
N ALA A 216 -6.75 13.10 -14.41
CA ALA A 216 -8.07 13.18 -13.80
C ALA A 216 -8.09 12.80 -12.31
N GLY A 217 -7.18 11.94 -11.81
CA GLY A 217 -7.34 11.38 -10.47
C GLY A 217 -6.12 10.76 -9.80
N VAL A 218 -4.91 10.93 -10.31
CA VAL A 218 -3.71 10.47 -9.62
C VAL A 218 -3.41 11.36 -8.41
N ILE A 219 -3.16 10.72 -7.27
CA ILE A 219 -2.86 11.37 -6.01
C ILE A 219 -1.49 10.88 -5.52
N VAL A 220 -0.55 11.82 -5.34
CA VAL A 220 0.82 11.56 -4.90
C VAL A 220 1.07 12.18 -3.52
N ASP A 221 1.60 11.38 -2.59
CA ASP A 221 2.05 11.74 -1.23
C ASP A 221 1.06 12.56 -0.38
N LYS A 222 -0.24 12.38 -0.66
CA LYS A 222 -1.35 12.98 0.11
C LYS A 222 -2.55 12.04 0.15
N GLY A 223 -3.54 12.37 0.99
CA GLY A 223 -4.81 11.64 1.04
C GLY A 223 -4.72 10.18 1.50
N LEU A 224 -3.64 9.75 2.17
CA LEU A 224 -3.47 8.35 2.55
C LEU A 224 -4.64 7.81 3.40
N ALA A 225 -5.08 8.57 4.40
CA ALA A 225 -6.19 8.16 5.25
C ALA A 225 -7.52 8.01 4.48
N GLU A 226 -7.72 8.84 3.46
CA GLU A 226 -8.87 8.76 2.55
C GLU A 226 -8.78 7.52 1.66
N ALA A 227 -7.64 7.28 1.02
CA ALA A 227 -7.40 6.09 0.21
C ALA A 227 -7.69 4.80 0.98
N ILE A 228 -7.19 4.72 2.22
CA ILE A 228 -7.42 3.57 3.13
C ILE A 228 -8.90 3.44 3.48
N ARG A 229 -9.55 4.54 3.86
CA ARG A 229 -10.97 4.54 4.27
C ARG A 229 -11.90 4.13 3.13
N SER A 230 -11.58 4.57 1.92
CA SER A 230 -12.36 4.30 0.71
C SER A 230 -12.01 2.97 0.06
N GLY A 231 -11.01 2.24 0.55
CA GLY A 231 -10.71 0.89 0.07
C GLY A 231 -9.84 0.82 -1.18
N HIS A 232 -9.09 1.88 -1.52
CA HIS A 232 -8.24 1.91 -2.70
C HIS A 232 -7.02 1.00 -2.56
N GLU A 233 -6.55 0.50 -3.69
CA GLU A 233 -5.18 0.03 -3.89
C GLU A 233 -4.22 1.22 -3.91
N ILE A 234 -3.11 1.07 -3.19
CA ILE A 234 -2.14 2.14 -2.97
C ILE A 234 -0.76 1.58 -3.28
N LEU A 235 -0.03 2.22 -4.19
CA LEU A 235 1.40 2.00 -4.38
C LEU A 235 2.14 2.61 -3.20
N ILE A 236 2.96 1.83 -2.51
CA ILE A 236 3.78 2.32 -1.40
C ILE A 236 5.23 1.93 -1.61
N GLN A 237 6.08 2.96 -1.62
CA GLN A 237 7.52 2.80 -1.61
C GLN A 237 8.03 3.06 -0.20
N SER A 238 8.84 2.14 0.31
CA SER A 238 9.58 2.37 1.54
C SER A 238 11.06 2.56 1.22
N GLY A 239 11.60 3.70 1.59
CA GLY A 239 13.03 3.98 1.53
C GLY A 239 13.85 3.12 2.49
N PRO A 240 15.17 3.37 2.58
CA PRO A 240 16.04 2.59 3.42
C PRO A 240 15.65 2.64 4.91
N LEU A 241 15.80 1.50 5.61
CA LEU A 241 15.77 1.47 7.07
C LEU A 241 16.85 2.41 7.63
N GLN A 242 16.46 3.24 8.60
CA GLN A 242 17.36 4.19 9.24
C GLN A 242 18.21 3.51 10.33
N PRO A 243 19.33 4.11 10.77
CA PRO A 243 20.10 3.59 11.90
C PRO A 243 19.20 3.33 13.12
N PRO A 244 19.44 2.26 13.89
CA PRO A 244 20.65 1.43 13.92
C PRO A 244 20.69 0.26 12.91
N TYR A 245 19.73 0.19 11.99
CA TYR A 245 19.69 -0.85 10.95
C TYR A 245 20.75 -0.60 9.87
N LYS A 246 21.14 -1.67 9.16
CA LYS A 246 22.17 -1.58 8.12
C LYS A 246 21.69 -0.66 6.99
N ARG A 247 22.55 0.27 6.56
CA ARG A 247 22.26 1.17 5.44
C ARG A 247 21.93 0.37 4.16
N GLY A 248 20.91 0.84 3.44
CA GLY A 248 20.57 0.38 2.09
C GLY A 248 19.50 -0.71 1.99
N VAL A 249 18.90 -1.15 3.11
CA VAL A 249 17.73 -2.06 3.05
C VAL A 249 16.47 -1.24 2.83
N ALA A 250 16.01 -1.17 1.58
CA ALA A 250 14.74 -0.54 1.18
C ALA A 250 13.66 -1.59 0.88
N ASN A 251 12.45 -1.15 0.57
CA ASN A 251 11.30 -2.02 0.26
C ASN A 251 11.05 -3.06 1.36
N ALA A 252 11.13 -2.58 2.60
CA ALA A 252 11.02 -3.36 3.80
C ALA A 252 9.66 -3.12 4.46
N TYR A 253 9.05 -4.19 4.96
CA TYR A 253 7.79 -4.09 5.65
C TYR A 253 7.67 -5.16 6.74
N VAL A 254 6.91 -4.83 7.79
CA VAL A 254 6.57 -5.78 8.85
C VAL A 254 5.26 -6.44 8.47
N ALA A 255 5.31 -7.77 8.32
CA ALA A 255 4.17 -8.60 8.03
C ALA A 255 3.68 -9.29 9.30
N VAL A 256 2.38 -9.17 9.59
CA VAL A 256 1.77 -9.69 10.81
C VAL A 256 0.58 -10.57 10.45
N PRO A 257 0.53 -11.83 10.92
CA PRO A 257 -0.57 -12.73 10.62
C PRO A 257 -1.86 -12.21 11.27
N ALA A 258 -3.00 -12.46 10.62
CA ALA A 258 -4.31 -11.95 11.05
C ALA A 258 -4.63 -12.20 12.54
N ARG A 259 -4.20 -13.34 13.10
CA ARG A 259 -4.42 -13.68 14.53
C ARG A 259 -3.65 -12.81 15.53
N LEU A 260 -2.58 -12.13 15.09
CA LEU A 260 -1.79 -11.21 15.92
C LEU A 260 -2.16 -9.74 15.65
N ASP A 261 -2.97 -9.47 14.63
CA ASP A 261 -3.26 -8.11 14.17
C ASP A 261 -4.00 -7.28 15.22
N ASP A 262 -5.00 -7.85 15.91
CA ASP A 262 -5.74 -7.12 16.95
C ASP A 262 -4.82 -6.71 18.11
N ALA A 263 -3.92 -7.60 18.54
CA ALA A 263 -2.94 -7.31 19.59
C ALA A 263 -1.88 -6.29 19.16
N LEU A 264 -1.47 -6.34 17.88
CA LEU A 264 -0.58 -5.34 17.30
C LEU A 264 -1.24 -3.96 17.29
N ARG A 265 -2.48 -3.87 16.78
CA ARG A 265 -3.25 -2.62 16.68
C ARG A 265 -3.49 -1.99 18.05
N ASP A 266 -3.86 -2.79 19.04
CA ASP A 266 -4.00 -2.34 20.43
C ASP A 266 -2.68 -1.73 20.94
N ALA A 267 -1.56 -2.45 20.77
CA ALA A 267 -0.24 -1.97 21.17
C ALA A 267 0.22 -0.71 20.42
N LEU A 268 -0.22 -0.52 19.18
CA LEU A 268 0.06 0.68 18.37
C LEU A 268 -0.93 1.83 18.67
N GLY A 269 -1.97 1.61 19.47
CA GLY A 269 -3.05 2.57 19.71
C GLY A 269 -3.85 2.88 18.45
N VAL A 270 -4.03 1.90 17.58
CA VAL A 270 -4.92 1.97 16.41
C VAL A 270 -6.31 1.53 16.87
N PRO A 271 -7.36 2.36 16.71
CA PRO A 271 -8.71 1.95 17.04
C PRO A 271 -9.05 0.64 16.33
N LEU A 272 -9.42 -0.38 17.10
CA LEU A 272 -10.00 -1.58 16.53
C LEU A 272 -11.32 -1.15 15.89
N GLN A 273 -11.40 -1.22 14.56
CA GLN A 273 -12.71 -1.12 13.93
C GLN A 273 -13.59 -2.16 14.61
N GLN A 274 -14.76 -1.73 15.07
CA GLN A 274 -15.85 -2.68 15.23
C GLN A 274 -15.93 -3.36 13.86
N ARG A 275 -15.53 -4.64 13.79
CA ARG A 275 -15.73 -5.45 12.60
C ARG A 275 -17.23 -5.50 12.44
N SER A 276 -17.79 -4.52 11.73
CA SER A 276 -19.17 -4.55 11.30
C SER A 276 -19.28 -5.90 10.63
N ASN A 277 -20.18 -6.72 11.17
CA ASN A 277 -20.38 -8.07 10.72
C ASN A 277 -20.47 -7.98 9.18
N PRO A 278 -19.63 -8.67 8.38
CA PRO A 278 -19.57 -8.41 6.93
C PRO A 278 -20.94 -8.54 6.22
N ARG A 279 -21.93 -9.12 6.91
CA ARG A 279 -23.34 -9.20 6.52
C ARG A 279 -24.16 -7.90 6.68
N GLU A 280 -23.77 -6.95 7.54
CA GLU A 280 -24.62 -5.79 7.89
C GLU A 280 -24.34 -4.52 7.07
N LEU A 281 -23.29 -4.49 6.25
CA LEU A 281 -23.07 -3.42 5.26
C LEU A 281 -23.95 -3.57 4.00
N PHE A 282 -24.78 -4.62 3.94
CA PHE A 282 -25.78 -4.83 2.90
C PHE A 282 -27.18 -4.61 3.49
N ASN A 283 -27.75 -3.42 3.29
CA ASN A 283 -29.06 -3.07 3.84
C ASN A 283 -30.23 -3.63 3.01
N ASP A 284 -31.38 -3.77 3.67
CA ASP A 284 -32.68 -4.36 3.26
C ASP A 284 -33.37 -3.73 2.02
N SER A 285 -32.65 -3.02 1.14
CA SER A 285 -33.24 -2.30 0.00
C SER A 285 -33.43 -3.12 -1.28
N GLY A 286 -33.00 -4.38 -1.33
CA GLY A 286 -33.35 -5.32 -2.41
C GLY A 286 -33.04 -4.85 -3.84
N ARG A 287 -32.15 -3.87 -4.02
CA ARG A 287 -31.66 -3.43 -5.33
C ARG A 287 -30.15 -3.47 -5.36
N VAL A 288 -29.66 -4.50 -6.04
CA VAL A 288 -28.28 -4.62 -6.50
C VAL A 288 -28.05 -3.60 -7.61
N GLY A 289 -27.17 -2.64 -7.38
CA GLY A 289 -26.12 -2.32 -8.34
C GLY A 289 -24.84 -2.44 -7.53
N VAL A 290 -24.07 -3.52 -7.62
CA VAL A 290 -23.36 -3.94 -8.83
C VAL A 290 -23.36 -5.47 -8.92
N GLU A 291 -23.80 -5.99 -10.06
CA GLU A 291 -23.55 -7.37 -10.47
C GLU A 291 -22.09 -7.54 -10.91
N ALA A 292 -21.61 -8.78 -10.72
CA ALA A 292 -20.43 -9.43 -11.30
C ALA A 292 -19.21 -9.46 -10.34
N TRP A 293 -18.62 -10.61 -9.99
CA TRP A 293 -18.55 -11.89 -10.66
C TRP A 293 -18.54 -13.07 -9.67
N SER A 294 -19.36 -14.08 -9.92
CA SER A 294 -19.09 -15.44 -9.44
C SER A 294 -18.60 -16.28 -10.62
N TYR A 295 -17.32 -16.64 -10.58
CA TYR A 295 -16.70 -17.53 -11.55
C TYR A 295 -17.15 -18.97 -11.27
N ARG A 296 -18.06 -19.52 -12.08
CA ARG A 296 -18.22 -20.97 -12.22
C ARG A 296 -17.48 -21.41 -13.48
N PRO A 297 -16.53 -22.36 -13.41
CA PRO A 297 -15.98 -22.96 -14.61
C PRO A 297 -17.05 -23.83 -15.27
N GLN A 298 -17.46 -23.47 -16.49
CA GLN A 298 -18.19 -24.38 -17.36
C GLN A 298 -17.21 -25.22 -18.17
N GLY A 299 -17.22 -26.52 -17.91
CA GLY A 299 -16.69 -27.55 -18.80
C GLY A 299 -17.41 -28.86 -18.53
N GLY A 300 -18.25 -29.32 -19.46
CA GLY A 300 -18.90 -30.63 -19.36
C GLY A 300 -20.12 -30.79 -20.27
N THR A 301 -19.87 -31.33 -21.46
CA THR A 301 -20.76 -31.66 -22.58
C THR A 301 -21.98 -32.55 -22.30
N ALA A 302 -23.04 -32.35 -23.10
CA ALA A 302 -23.76 -33.33 -23.95
C ALA A 302 -25.29 -33.25 -23.84
N GLY A 303 -25.98 -33.19 -24.99
CA GLY A 303 -27.42 -33.49 -25.06
C GLY A 303 -28.18 -32.79 -26.18
N LEU A 304 -27.96 -33.22 -27.43
CA LEU A 304 -28.96 -33.05 -28.50
C LEU A 304 -30.24 -33.79 -28.10
N VAL A 305 -31.38 -33.09 -28.04
CA VAL A 305 -32.69 -33.72 -28.32
C VAL A 305 -33.50 -32.77 -29.19
N LYS A 306 -33.73 -33.24 -30.42
CA LYS A 306 -34.75 -32.76 -31.35
C LYS A 306 -36.12 -33.27 -30.88
N ALA A 307 -37.11 -32.39 -30.80
CA ALA A 307 -38.51 -32.68 -31.10
C ALA A 307 -39.14 -31.33 -31.49
N GLY A 308 -39.83 -31.12 -32.59
CA GLY A 308 -40.49 -32.07 -33.49
C GLY A 308 -42.00 -31.87 -33.42
N LYS A 309 -42.48 -30.93 -34.24
CA LYS A 309 -43.88 -30.50 -34.50
C LYS A 309 -44.59 -29.68 -33.42
#